data_AF-A0A356QG50-F1
#
_entry.id   AF-A0A356QG50-F1
#
_cell.length_a   1.000
_cell.length_b   1.000
_cell.length_c   1.000
_cell.angle_alpha   90.00
_cell.angle_beta   90.00
_cell.angle_gamma   90.00
#
_symmetry.space_group_name_H-M   'P 1'
#
loop_
_entity.id
_entity.type
_entity.pdbx_description
1 polymer ?
#
loop_
_entity_poly.entity_id
_entity_poly.type
_entity_poly.pdbx_seq_one_letter_code
_entity_poly.pdbx_strand_id
1 'polypeptide(L)'
;MAPNMSGMAAIDQPQAMYLVELALELARETLSPKGRFLVKVFQGEGFDAYLKELRGSFDRVVTRKPDASRARSREVYFLAEGFRG
;
A
#
# COMPACT_ATOMS: atom_id res chain seq x y z
N MET A 1 -5.47 5.60 0.07
CA MET A 1 -6.67 5.71 0.92
C MET A 1 -6.24 5.81 2.38
N ALA A 2 -7.09 6.30 3.28
CA ALA A 2 -6.81 6.28 4.72
C ALA A 2 -8.15 6.11 5.46
N PRO A 3 -8.19 5.33 6.55
CA PRO A 3 -9.38 5.24 7.39
C PRO A 3 -9.62 6.58 8.10
N ASN A 4 -10.79 6.69 8.74
CA ASN A 4 -11.04 7.78 9.69
C ASN A 4 -10.05 7.64 10.86
N MET A 5 -9.09 8.56 10.93
CA MET A 5 -8.02 8.50 11.93
C MET A 5 -8.58 8.86 13.30
N SER A 6 -8.45 7.93 14.25
CA SER A 6 -8.78 8.15 15.67
C SER A 6 -7.74 9.01 16.38
N GLY A 7 -6.50 9.06 15.86
CA GLY A 7 -5.34 9.66 16.51
C GLY A 7 -4.57 8.68 17.40
N MET A 8 -5.07 7.46 17.58
CA MET A 8 -4.42 6.40 18.34
C MET A 8 -3.73 5.43 17.38
N ALA A 9 -2.39 5.43 17.36
CA ALA A 9 -1.61 4.61 16.43
C ALA A 9 -1.94 3.10 16.51
N ALA A 10 -2.25 2.59 17.70
CA ALA A 10 -2.63 1.19 17.92
C ALA A 10 -3.96 0.79 17.25
N ILE A 11 -4.81 1.76 16.92
CA ILE A 11 -6.08 1.55 16.21
C ILE A 11 -5.90 1.91 14.72
N ASP A 12 -5.26 3.04 14.45
CA ASP A 12 -5.15 3.60 13.10
C ASP A 12 -4.24 2.74 12.21
N GLN A 13 -3.14 2.18 12.75
CA GLN A 13 -2.20 1.39 11.96
C GLN A 13 -2.84 0.08 11.45
N PRO A 14 -3.46 -0.77 12.28
CA PRO A 14 -4.14 -1.98 11.79
C PRO A 14 -5.25 -1.67 10.77
N GLN A 15 -6.05 -0.62 11.01
CA GLN A 15 -7.12 -0.24 10.07
C GLN A 15 -6.57 0.22 8.72
N ALA A 16 -5.46 0.99 8.73
CA ALA A 16 -4.82 1.41 7.49
C ALA A 16 -4.21 0.23 6.73
N MET A 17 -3.62 -0.74 7.43
CA MET A 17 -3.08 -1.94 6.81
C MET A 17 -4.17 -2.82 6.20
N TYR A 18 -5.23 -3.11 6.96
CA TYR A 18 -6.36 -3.90 6.47
C TYR A 18 -6.98 -3.31 5.20
N LEU A 19 -7.09 -1.99 5.12
CA LEU A 19 -7.61 -1.31 3.93
C LEU A 19 -6.73 -1.52 2.69
N VAL A 20 -5.40 -1.54 2.84
CA VAL A 20 -4.50 -1.75 1.70
C VAL A 20 -4.37 -3.22 1.32
N GLU A 21 -4.56 -4.13 2.27
CA GLU A 21 -4.68 -5.58 2.03
C GLU A 21 -5.91 -5.88 1.15
N LEU A 22 -7.09 -5.37 1.52
CA LEU A 22 -8.30 -5.47 0.70
C LEU A 22 -8.11 -4.86 -0.70
N ALA A 23 -7.38 -3.75 -0.80
CA ALA A 23 -7.09 -3.13 -2.09
C ALA A 23 -6.19 -4.00 -2.97
N LEU A 24 -5.24 -4.73 -2.39
CA LEU A 24 -4.39 -5.67 -3.12
C LEU A 24 -5.19 -6.91 -3.55
N GLU A 25 -6.09 -7.41 -2.71
CA GLU A 25 -7.01 -8.49 -3.08
C GLU A 25 -7.87 -8.10 -4.29
N LEU A 26 -8.52 -6.93 -4.25
CA LEU A 26 -9.26 -6.40 -5.40
C LEU A 26 -8.38 -6.26 -6.65
N ALA A 27 -7.14 -5.79 -6.50
CA ALA A 27 -6.21 -5.69 -7.62
C ALA A 27 -5.89 -7.07 -8.21
N ARG A 28 -5.72 -8.10 -7.39
CA ARG A 28 -5.48 -9.48 -7.87
C ARG A 28 -6.67 -10.05 -8.64
N GLU A 29 -7.89 -9.64 -8.30
CA GLU A 29 -9.11 -10.12 -8.98
C GLU A 29 -9.43 -9.38 -10.28
N THR A 30 -9.01 -8.12 -10.41
CA THR A 30 -9.52 -7.21 -11.45
C THR A 30 -8.46 -6.69 -12.42
N LEU A 31 -7.19 -6.70 -12.03
CA LEU A 31 -6.14 -6.09 -12.82
C LEU A 31 -5.73 -7.02 -13.96
N SER A 32 -5.69 -6.50 -15.18
CA SER A 32 -5.17 -7.27 -16.31
C SER A 32 -3.67 -7.56 -16.12
N PRO A 33 -3.15 -8.66 -16.70
CA PRO A 33 -1.72 -8.95 -16.73
C PRO A 33 -0.91 -7.74 -17.20
N LYS A 34 0.27 -7.54 -16.58
CA LYS A 34 1.15 -6.37 -16.74
C LYS A 34 0.56 -5.04 -16.23
N GLY A 35 -0.60 -5.07 -15.59
CA GLY A 35 -1.22 -3.90 -14.98
C GLY A 35 -0.37 -3.27 -13.88
N ARG A 36 -0.80 -2.08 -13.44
CA ARG A 36 -0.16 -1.30 -12.38
C ARG A 36 -1.11 -1.05 -11.23
N PHE A 37 -0.56 -1.07 -10.02
CA PHE A 37 -1.28 -0.80 -8.79
C PHE A 37 -0.50 0.25 -7.99
N LEU A 38 -1.17 1.36 -7.67
CA LEU A 38 -0.61 2.44 -6.86
C LEU A 38 -1.40 2.53 -5.57
N VAL A 39 -0.72 2.36 -4.43
CA VAL A 39 -1.37 2.36 -3.12
C VAL A 39 -0.62 3.25 -2.14
N LYS A 40 -1.39 4.01 -1.37
CA LYS A 40 -0.91 4.83 -0.27
C LYS A 40 -0.91 3.98 1.01
N VAL A 41 0.20 3.99 1.73
CA VAL A 41 0.40 3.21 2.95
C VAL A 41 1.08 4.08 4.01
N PHE A 42 0.85 3.79 5.29
CA PHE A 42 1.58 4.41 6.39
C PHE A 42 2.67 3.46 6.87
N GLN A 43 3.91 3.95 6.94
CA GLN A 43 5.01 3.16 7.50
C GLN A 43 4.69 2.79 8.95
N GLY A 44 4.82 1.51 9.30
CA GLY A 44 4.51 0.98 10.62
C GLY A 44 4.42 -0.54 10.60
N GLU A 45 3.76 -1.11 11.59
CA GLU A 45 3.50 -2.54 11.65
C GLU A 45 2.73 -3.02 10.41
N GLY A 46 3.12 -4.18 9.87
CA GLY A 46 2.55 -4.75 8.64
C GLY A 46 3.17 -4.23 7.32
N PHE A 47 3.92 -3.12 7.35
CA PHE A 47 4.45 -2.48 6.14
C PHE A 47 5.37 -3.41 5.31
N ASP A 48 6.34 -4.06 5.94
CA ASP A 48 7.29 -4.95 5.26
C ASP A 48 6.64 -6.26 4.78
N ALA A 49 5.69 -6.79 5.56
CA ALA A 49 4.91 -7.95 5.16
C ALA A 49 4.10 -7.64 3.89
N TYR A 50 3.41 -6.50 3.86
CA TYR A 50 2.66 -6.05 2.70
C TYR A 50 3.56 -5.79 1.48
N LEU A 51 4.75 -5.19 1.66
CA LEU A 51 5.73 -5.03 0.58
C LEU A 51 6.18 -6.38 0.01
N LYS A 52 6.34 -7.40 0.86
CA LYS A 52 6.67 -8.76 0.42
C LYS A 52 5.55 -9.36 -0.43
N GLU A 53 4.30 -9.16 -0.04
CA GLU A 53 3.14 -9.61 -0.84
C GLU A 53 3.08 -8.94 -2.21
N LEU A 54 3.29 -7.61 -2.27
CA LEU A 54 3.35 -6.88 -3.53
C LEU A 54 4.46 -7.43 -4.44
N ARG A 55 5.66 -7.71 -3.90
CA ARG A 55 6.77 -8.30 -4.68
C ARG A 55 6.48 -9.72 -5.17
N GLY A 56 5.57 -10.44 -4.50
CA GLY A 56 5.05 -11.72 -4.97
C GLY A 56 4.14 -11.57 -6.19
N SER A 57 3.27 -10.56 -6.19
CA SER A 57 2.25 -10.35 -7.24
C SER A 57 2.71 -9.52 -8.44
N PHE A 58 3.76 -8.71 -8.30
CA PHE A 58 4.22 -7.76 -9.33
C PHE A 58 5.70 -7.91 -9.66
N ASP A 59 6.08 -7.56 -10.89
CA ASP A 59 7.46 -7.60 -11.37
C ASP A 59 8.37 -6.57 -10.69
N ARG A 60 7.82 -5.38 -10.43
CA ARG A 60 8.55 -4.29 -9.80
C ARG A 60 7.68 -3.59 -8.78
N VAL A 61 8.25 -3.31 -7.61
CA VAL A 61 7.59 -2.49 -6.59
C VAL A 61 8.57 -1.40 -6.14
N VAL A 62 8.14 -0.15 -6.21
CA VAL A 62 8.95 1.01 -5.81
C VAL A 62 8.22 1.87 -4.79
N THR A 63 8.95 2.35 -3.79
CA THR A 63 8.45 3.28 -2.79
C THR A 63 8.59 4.72 -3.30
N ARG A 64 7.58 5.56 -3.05
CA ARG A 64 7.55 6.97 -3.41
C ARG A 64 7.01 7.81 -2.25
N LYS A 65 7.69 8.92 -1.95
CA LYS A 65 7.21 9.97 -1.05
C LYS A 65 6.99 11.22 -1.91
N PRO A 66 5.73 11.56 -2.26
CA PRO A 66 5.46 12.75 -3.08
C PRO A 66 5.77 14.03 -2.32
N ASP A 67 6.20 15.08 -3.02
CA ASP A 67 6.48 16.41 -2.44
C ASP A 67 5.24 17.04 -1.80
N ALA A 68 4.05 16.70 -2.31
CA ALA A 68 2.77 17.12 -1.73
C ALA A 68 2.48 16.48 -0.36
N SER A 69 3.19 15.40 0.02
CA SER A 69 3.03 14.78 1.33
C SER A 69 3.83 15.55 2.38
N ARG A 70 3.20 15.91 3.50
CA ARG A 70 3.87 16.61 4.61
C ARG A 70 5.08 15.80 5.08
N ALA A 71 6.21 16.47 5.32
CA ALA A 71 7.46 15.82 5.76
C ALA A 71 7.27 14.98 7.05
N ARG A 72 6.45 15.46 7.99
CA ARG A 72 6.14 14.73 9.24
C ARG A 72 5.21 13.53 9.08
N SER A 73 4.58 13.37 7.92
CA SER A 73 3.66 12.25 7.69
C SER A 73 4.44 10.97 7.43
N ARG A 74 4.04 9.87 8.07
CA ARG A 74 4.55 8.51 7.81
C ARG A 74 4.02 7.89 6.52
N GLU A 75 3.22 8.65 5.77
CA GLU A 75 2.63 8.23 4.50
C GLU A 75 3.69 8.08 3.42
N VAL A 76 3.65 6.96 2.70
CA VAL A 76 4.38 6.72 1.45
C VAL A 76 3.44 6.02 0.46
N TYR A 77 3.89 5.90 -0.77
CA TYR A 77 3.18 5.18 -1.82
C TYR A 77 4.03 4.01 -2.30
N PHE A 78 3.41 2.86 -2.50
CA PHE A 78 3.97 1.80 -3.31
C PHE A 78 3.39 1.87 -4.71
N LEU A 79 4.27 2.01 -5.71
CA LEU A 79 3.95 1.79 -7.11
C LEU A 79 4.40 0.39 -7.47
N ALA A 80 3.44 -0.51 -7.68
CA ALA A 80 3.66 -1.86 -8.14
C ALA A 80 3.32 -1.95 -9.65
N GLU A 81 4.23 -2.48 -10.44
CA GLU A 81 4.16 -2.55 -11.89
C GLU A 81 4.39 -3.97 -12.37
N GLY A 82 3.70 -4.35 -13.44
CA GLY A 82 3.88 -5.66 -14.05
C GLY A 82 3.16 -6.75 -13.25
N PHE A 83 1.84 -6.64 -13.11
CA PHE A 83 1.06 -7.69 -12.45
C PHE A 83 1.19 -9.03 -13.16
N ARG A 84 1.40 -10.10 -12.40
CA ARG A 84 1.82 -11.41 -12.93
C ARG A 84 0.69 -12.36 -13.31
N GLY A 85 -0.57 -12.12 -12.93
CA GLY A 85 -1.64 -13.07 -13.22
C GLY A 85 -3.03 -12.56 -12.91
#